data_AF-A0A961S5X8-F1
#
_entry.id   AF-A0A961S5X8-F1
#
_cell.length_a   1.000
_cell.length_b   1.000
_cell.length_c   1.000
_cell.angle_alpha   90.00
_cell.angle_beta   90.00
_cell.angle_gamma   90.00
#
_symmetry.space_group_name_H-M   'P 1'
#
loop_
_entity.id
_entity.type
_entity.pdbx_description
1 polymer ?
#
loop_
_entity_poly.entity_id
_entity_poly.type
_entity_poly.pdbx_seq_one_letter_code
_entity_poly.pdbx_strand_id
1 'polypeptide(L)'
;MFASGKTAQQTLLYLAFCVAILAVPLFLDDAFLLNKYSRYLVFAMLAVALSLSWGYAGILNLGQATTFGLGSYCMAMALKLRTTPVHTGSDGLPDFMVWNNVTELPWFWAPFHSMSFALIAGILIPAAFAGLLGWFMFRGRV
;
A
#
# COMPACT_ATOMS: atom_id res chain seq x y z
N MET A 1 3.55 28.28 27.89
CA MET A 1 2.13 28.69 27.74
C MET A 1 1.42 27.61 26.93
N PHE A 2 1.11 26.46 27.55
CA PHE A 2 0.41 25.33 26.92
C PHE A 2 -0.89 25.09 27.68
N ALA A 3 -2.03 25.32 27.02
CA ALA A 3 -3.33 24.90 27.53
C ALA A 3 -3.46 23.37 27.34
N SER A 4 -2.91 22.61 28.30
CA SER A 4 -2.58 21.18 28.17
C SER A 4 -3.78 20.21 28.21
N GLY A 5 -4.99 20.64 28.61
CA GLY A 5 -6.13 19.72 28.80
C GLY A 5 -6.83 19.29 27.51
N LYS A 6 -7.06 20.23 26.57
CA LYS A 6 -7.80 19.95 25.33
C LYS A 6 -6.99 19.13 24.33
N THR A 7 -5.69 19.42 24.22
CA THR A 7 -4.77 18.66 23.36
C THR A 7 -4.56 17.24 23.88
N ALA A 8 -4.41 17.05 25.19
CA ALA A 8 -4.29 15.71 25.77
C ALA A 8 -5.55 14.87 25.52
N GLN A 9 -6.73 15.47 25.68
CA GLN A 9 -8.00 14.80 25.40
C GLN A 9 -8.13 14.39 23.92
N GLN A 10 -7.71 15.25 22.99
CA GLN A 10 -7.69 14.93 21.55
C GLN A 10 -6.73 13.78 21.24
N THR A 11 -5.51 13.80 21.77
CA THR A 11 -4.54 12.71 21.60
C THR A 11 -5.08 11.39 22.13
N LEU A 12 -5.77 11.42 23.28
CA LEU A 12 -6.35 10.24 23.91
C LEU A 12 -7.49 9.65 23.06
N LEU A 13 -8.32 10.51 22.47
CA LEU A 13 -9.38 10.09 21.52
C LEU A 13 -8.78 9.47 20.25
N TYR A 14 -7.73 10.05 19.67
CA TYR A 14 -7.06 9.47 18.51
C TYR A 14 -6.41 8.12 18.82
N LEU A 15 -5.73 8.01 19.97
CA LEU A 15 -5.17 6.75 20.44
C LEU A 15 -6.27 5.69 20.65
N ALA A 16 -7.37 6.05 21.30
CA ALA A 16 -8.50 5.14 21.50
C ALA A 16 -9.06 4.64 20.16
N PHE A 17 -9.19 5.53 19.17
CA PHE A 17 -9.61 5.15 17.82
C PHE A 17 -8.63 4.20 17.13
N CYS A 18 -7.32 4.48 17.18
CA CYS A 18 -6.29 3.59 16.62
C CYS A 18 -6.29 2.22 17.30
N VAL A 19 -6.41 2.18 18.64
CA VAL A 19 -6.49 0.93 19.41
C VAL A 19 -7.75 0.15 19.06
N ALA A 20 -8.89 0.83 18.92
CA ALA A 20 -10.15 0.19 18.51
C ALA A 20 -10.00 -0.49 17.13
N ILE A 21 -9.39 0.19 16.15
CA ILE A 21 -9.11 -0.39 14.83
C ILE A 21 -8.16 -1.60 14.93
N LEU A 22 -7.08 -1.48 15.70
CA LEU A 22 -6.11 -2.57 15.87
C LEU A 22 -6.69 -3.78 16.62
N ALA A 23 -7.73 -3.57 17.43
CA ALA A 23 -8.42 -4.64 18.15
C ALA A 23 -9.47 -5.36 17.31
N VAL A 24 -9.90 -4.81 16.17
CA VAL A 24 -10.90 -5.44 15.27
C VAL A 24 -10.60 -6.91 14.91
N PRO A 25 -9.35 -7.32 14.61
CA PRO A 25 -9.05 -8.72 14.30
C PRO A 25 -9.25 -9.69 15.48
N LEU A 26 -9.26 -9.19 16.72
CA LEU A 26 -9.46 -10.04 17.92
C LEU A 26 -10.93 -10.43 18.11
N PHE A 27 -11.87 -9.72 17.47
CA PHE A 27 -13.31 -9.93 17.61
C PHE A 27 -13.96 -10.49 16.34
N LEU A 28 -13.18 -10.70 15.27
CA LEU A 28 -13.67 -11.19 13.99
C LEU A 28 -13.11 -12.59 13.72
N ASP A 29 -13.95 -13.61 13.92
CA ASP A 29 -13.62 -15.00 13.58
C ASP A 29 -13.91 -15.34 12.11
N ASP A 30 -14.66 -14.49 11.40
CA ASP A 30 -15.02 -14.69 9.98
C ASP A 30 -13.98 -14.04 9.03
N ALA A 31 -13.29 -14.89 8.27
CA ALA A 31 -12.29 -14.49 7.27
C ALA A 31 -12.83 -13.55 6.19
N PHE A 32 -14.11 -13.67 5.82
CA PHE A 32 -14.73 -12.82 4.80
C PHE A 32 -14.91 -11.39 5.29
N LEU A 33 -15.40 -11.22 6.53
CA LEU A 33 -15.51 -9.91 7.15
C LEU A 33 -14.13 -9.30 7.37
N LEU A 34 -13.17 -10.09 7.86
CA LEU A 34 -11.80 -9.62 8.06
C LEU A 34 -11.17 -9.09 6.76
N ASN A 35 -11.38 -9.78 5.63
CA ASN A 35 -10.89 -9.32 4.32
C ASN A 35 -11.56 -8.00 3.88
N LYS A 36 -12.88 -7.88 4.08
CA LYS A 36 -13.62 -6.64 3.77
C LYS A 36 -13.14 -5.46 4.61
N TYR A 37 -13.05 -5.62 5.92
CA TYR A 37 -12.55 -4.57 6.82
C TYR A 37 -11.13 -4.16 6.45
N SER A 38 -10.24 -5.11 6.17
CA SER A 38 -8.88 -4.82 5.72
C SER A 38 -8.87 -3.94 4.45
N ARG A 39 -9.70 -4.28 3.45
CA ARG A 39 -9.83 -3.47 2.23
C ARG A 39 -10.36 -2.07 2.51
N TYR A 40 -11.38 -1.94 3.35
CA TYR A 40 -11.94 -0.63 3.71
C TYR A 40 -10.95 0.23 4.48
N LEU A 41 -10.15 -0.36 5.39
CA LEU A 41 -9.09 0.37 6.10
C LEU A 41 -8.00 0.88 5.15
N VAL A 42 -7.60 0.09 4.15
CA VAL A 42 -6.65 0.54 3.12
C VAL A 42 -7.20 1.74 2.34
N PHE A 43 -8.47 1.69 1.92
CA PHE A 43 -9.10 2.84 1.25
C PHE A 43 -9.30 4.04 2.19
N ALA A 44 -9.59 3.82 3.47
CA ALA A 44 -9.71 4.88 4.46
C ALA A 44 -8.37 5.59 4.68
N MET A 45 -7.26 4.84 4.77
CA MET A 45 -5.91 5.43 4.85
C MET A 45 -5.60 6.30 3.62
N LEU A 46 -5.97 5.84 2.42
CA LEU A 46 -5.82 6.63 1.19
C LEU A 46 -6.65 7.93 1.26
N ALA A 47 -7.91 7.85 1.69
CA ALA A 47 -8.79 9.01 1.81
C ALA A 47 -8.28 10.03 2.84
N VAL A 48 -7.77 9.55 3.99
CA VAL A 48 -7.17 10.42 5.02
C VAL A 48 -5.90 11.09 4.51
N ALA A 49 -5.02 10.36 3.82
CA ALA A 49 -3.80 10.92 3.25
C ALA A 49 -4.10 12.03 2.22
N LEU A 50 -5.13 11.83 1.39
CA LEU A 50 -5.58 12.83 0.42
C LEU A 50 -6.22 14.04 1.12
N SER A 51 -7.07 13.82 2.13
CA SER A 51 -7.69 14.88 2.92
C SER A 51 -6.66 15.74 3.64
N LEU A 52 -5.61 15.15 4.21
CA LEU A 52 -4.54 15.90 4.87
C LEU A 52 -3.67 16.67 3.87
N SER A 53 -3.24 16.01 2.78
CA SER A 53 -2.33 16.64 1.82
C SER A 53 -3.03 17.76 1.04
N TRP A 54 -4.17 17.44 0.45
CA TRP A 54 -4.86 18.37 -0.44
C TRP A 54 -5.95 19.17 0.29
N GLY A 55 -6.71 18.54 1.18
CA GLY A 55 -7.79 19.22 1.91
C GLY A 55 -7.29 20.20 2.97
N TYR A 56 -6.29 19.81 3.78
CA TYR A 56 -5.74 20.67 4.83
C TYR A 56 -4.54 21.50 4.36
N ALA A 57 -3.54 20.89 3.73
CA ALA A 57 -2.31 21.61 3.34
C ALA A 57 -2.43 22.33 1.99
N GLY A 58 -3.43 22.00 1.16
CA GLY A 58 -3.63 22.60 -0.17
C GLY A 58 -2.63 22.13 -1.23
N ILE A 59 -1.83 21.09 -0.96
CA ILE A 59 -0.77 20.60 -1.85
C ILE A 59 -1.17 19.23 -2.43
N LEU A 60 -1.14 19.09 -3.75
CA LEU A 60 -1.43 17.83 -4.41
C LEU A 60 -0.22 16.87 -4.33
N ASN A 61 -0.37 15.75 -3.63
CA ASN A 61 0.71 14.79 -3.40
C ASN A 61 0.76 13.67 -4.45
N LEU A 62 0.86 14.01 -5.75
CA LEU A 62 0.88 12.98 -6.80
C LEU A 62 2.23 12.26 -6.86
N GLY A 63 3.34 12.99 -6.77
CA GLY A 63 4.69 12.44 -6.95
C GLY A 63 5.10 11.40 -5.89
N GLN A 64 4.82 11.63 -4.61
CA GLN A 64 5.18 10.68 -3.54
C GLN A 64 4.20 9.49 -3.49
N ALA A 65 2.93 9.70 -3.84
CA ALA A 65 1.96 8.61 -3.92
C ALA A 65 2.34 7.60 -5.01
N THR A 66 2.84 8.06 -6.17
CA THR A 66 3.28 7.18 -7.25
C THR A 66 4.47 6.32 -6.84
N THR A 67 5.50 6.89 -6.21
CA THR A 67 6.69 6.14 -5.78
C THR A 67 6.34 5.10 -4.71
N PHE A 68 5.49 5.46 -3.74
CA PHE A 68 4.97 4.51 -2.76
C PHE A 68 4.13 3.40 -3.41
N GLY A 69 3.28 3.75 -4.38
CA GLY A 69 2.49 2.80 -5.18
C GLY A 69 3.37 1.77 -5.90
N LEU A 70 4.46 2.21 -6.55
CA LEU A 70 5.40 1.31 -7.22
C LEU A 70 6.09 0.34 -6.25
N GLY A 71 6.52 0.82 -5.08
CA GLY A 71 7.18 -0.01 -4.08
C GLY A 71 6.24 -1.04 -3.44
N SER A 72 5.03 -0.61 -3.08
CA SER A 72 3.98 -1.48 -2.55
C SER A 72 3.52 -2.53 -3.57
N TYR A 73 3.47 -2.19 -4.86
CA TYR A 73 3.16 -3.14 -5.92
C TYR A 73 4.22 -4.25 -6.03
N CYS A 74 5.51 -3.90 -5.94
CA CYS A 74 6.60 -4.87 -5.91
C CYS A 74 6.45 -5.88 -4.74
N MET A 75 6.07 -5.37 -3.56
CA MET A 75 5.81 -6.23 -2.40
C MET A 75 4.56 -7.09 -2.61
N ALA A 76 3.49 -6.52 -3.18
CA ALA A 76 2.25 -7.24 -3.46
C ALA A 76 2.47 -8.41 -4.43
N MET A 77 3.33 -8.26 -5.44
CA MET A 77 3.70 -9.36 -6.35
C MET A 77 4.28 -10.55 -5.59
N ALA A 78 5.28 -10.30 -4.72
CA ALA A 78 5.95 -11.33 -3.95
C ALA A 78 5.00 -12.02 -2.96
N LEU A 79 4.13 -11.25 -2.31
CA LEU A 79 3.11 -11.81 -1.42
C LEU A 79 2.11 -12.67 -2.19
N LYS A 80 1.64 -12.24 -3.36
CA LYS A 80 0.68 -13.01 -4.18
C LYS A 80 1.27 -14.30 -4.74
N LEU A 81 2.57 -14.35 -5.02
CA LEU A 81 3.25 -15.59 -5.42
C LEU A 81 3.45 -16.57 -4.26
N ARG A 82 3.29 -16.11 -3.01
CA ARG A 82 3.45 -16.92 -1.78
C ARG A 82 2.13 -17.28 -1.12
N THR A 83 0.99 -16.82 -1.63
CA THR A 83 -0.32 -17.16 -1.07
C THR A 83 -0.67 -18.63 -1.34
N THR A 84 -1.39 -19.25 -0.40
CA THR A 84 -1.84 -20.64 -0.46
C THR A 84 -2.64 -20.93 -1.74
N PRO A 85 -2.54 -22.15 -2.31
CA PRO A 85 -3.25 -22.54 -3.54
C PRO A 85 -4.76 -22.29 -3.57
N VAL A 86 -5.40 -22.21 -2.41
CA VAL A 86 -6.83 -21.86 -2.28
C VAL A 86 -7.15 -20.46 -2.87
N HIS A 87 -6.15 -19.57 -2.94
CA HIS A 87 -6.23 -18.20 -3.45
C HIS A 87 -5.29 -17.97 -4.65
N THR A 88 -4.98 -19.04 -5.39
CA THR A 88 -4.29 -18.97 -6.68
C THR A 88 -5.01 -19.93 -7.63
N GLY A 89 -4.99 -19.66 -8.94
CA GLY A 89 -5.54 -20.55 -9.95
C GLY A 89 -4.88 -21.93 -9.97
N SER A 90 -5.35 -22.78 -10.90
CA SER A 90 -4.95 -24.18 -11.07
C SER A 90 -3.44 -24.44 -11.18
N ASP A 91 -2.62 -23.41 -11.44
CA ASP A 91 -1.17 -23.52 -11.68
C ASP A 91 -0.32 -22.56 -10.83
N GLY A 92 -0.82 -22.10 -9.67
CA GLY A 92 -0.09 -21.15 -8.81
C GLY A 92 -0.08 -19.71 -9.33
N LEU A 93 -0.87 -19.43 -10.37
CA LEU A 93 -1.14 -18.09 -10.89
C LEU A 93 -1.96 -17.27 -9.89
N PRO A 94 -1.64 -16.00 -9.64
CA PRO A 94 -2.50 -15.11 -8.85
C PRO A 94 -3.94 -15.04 -9.40
N ASP A 95 -4.96 -15.05 -8.54
CA ASP A 95 -6.39 -15.09 -8.95
C ASP A 95 -6.78 -14.07 -10.02
N PHE A 96 -6.25 -12.85 -9.90
CA PHE A 96 -6.57 -11.78 -10.85
C PHE A 96 -6.04 -12.10 -12.25
N MET A 97 -4.93 -12.83 -12.40
CA MET A 97 -4.42 -13.26 -13.69
C MET A 97 -5.37 -14.27 -14.34
N VAL A 98 -5.89 -15.20 -13.55
CA VAL A 98 -6.88 -16.19 -13.98
C VAL A 98 -8.18 -15.51 -14.43
N TRP A 99 -8.67 -14.53 -13.67
CA TRP A 99 -9.86 -13.75 -14.04
C TRP A 99 -9.68 -12.92 -15.31
N ASN A 100 -8.43 -12.62 -15.68
CA ASN A 100 -8.07 -11.91 -16.90
C ASN A 100 -7.63 -12.85 -18.04
N ASN A 101 -7.88 -14.17 -17.94
CA ASN A 101 -7.49 -15.18 -18.94
C ASN A 101 -5.98 -15.23 -19.23
N VAL A 102 -5.13 -14.88 -18.25
CA VAL A 102 -3.68 -15.07 -18.34
C VAL A 102 -3.37 -16.53 -18.03
N THR A 103 -2.74 -17.22 -18.97
CA THR A 103 -2.49 -18.67 -18.93
C THR A 103 -1.15 -19.05 -18.31
N GLU A 104 -0.19 -18.13 -18.31
CA GLU A 104 1.17 -18.38 -17.80
C GLU A 104 1.70 -17.15 -17.06
N LEU A 105 2.60 -17.36 -16.10
CA LEU A 105 3.13 -16.27 -15.31
C LEU A 105 4.05 -15.41 -16.20
N PRO A 106 3.81 -14.10 -16.33
CA PRO A 106 4.68 -13.24 -17.12
C PRO A 106 6.13 -13.31 -16.63
N TRP A 107 7.08 -13.32 -17.56
CA TRP A 107 8.50 -13.47 -17.26
C TRP A 107 9.05 -12.45 -16.24
N PHE A 108 8.51 -11.23 -16.22
CA PHE A 108 8.92 -10.18 -15.26
C PHE A 108 8.38 -10.40 -13.83
N TRP A 109 7.41 -11.30 -13.62
CA TRP A 109 6.96 -11.73 -12.29
C TRP A 109 7.84 -12.82 -11.70
N ALA A 110 8.53 -13.62 -12.52
CA ALA A 110 9.35 -14.74 -12.05
C ALA A 110 10.41 -14.35 -10.99
N PRO A 111 11.11 -13.19 -11.08
CA PRO A 111 12.06 -12.77 -10.07
C PRO A 111 11.45 -12.54 -8.67
N PHE A 112 10.15 -12.24 -8.59
CA PHE A 112 9.44 -11.95 -7.33
C PHE A 112 9.14 -13.19 -6.49
N HIS A 113 9.48 -14.39 -6.95
CA HIS A 113 9.55 -15.57 -6.07
C HIS A 113 10.60 -15.40 -4.97
N SER A 114 11.65 -14.61 -5.20
CA SER A 114 12.64 -14.27 -4.19
C SER A 114 12.21 -13.03 -3.38
N MET A 115 12.00 -13.22 -2.07
CA MET A 115 11.65 -12.12 -1.16
C MET A 115 12.74 -11.03 -1.11
N SER A 116 14.01 -11.43 -1.19
CA SER A 116 15.14 -10.50 -1.21
C SER A 116 15.11 -9.64 -2.46
N PHE A 117 14.79 -10.23 -3.62
CA PHE A 117 14.61 -9.48 -4.85
C PHE A 117 13.46 -8.48 -4.72
N ALA A 118 12.32 -8.90 -4.17
CA ALA A 118 11.16 -8.04 -3.99
C ALA A 118 11.44 -6.83 -3.08
N LEU A 119 12.20 -7.03 -2.00
CA LEU A 119 12.62 -5.94 -1.09
C LEU A 119 13.55 -4.95 -1.80
N ILE A 120 14.55 -5.45 -2.54
CA ILE A 120 15.47 -4.61 -3.30
C ILE A 120 14.73 -3.85 -4.40
N ALA A 121 13.90 -4.54 -5.18
CA ALA A 121 13.08 -3.96 -6.24
C ALA A 121 12.09 -2.92 -5.68
N GLY A 122 11.47 -3.20 -4.52
CA GLY A 122 10.55 -2.29 -3.85
C GLY A 122 11.18 -0.98 -3.38
N ILE A 123 12.51 -0.91 -3.26
CA ILE A 123 13.26 0.31 -2.96
C ILE A 123 13.82 0.94 -4.25
N LEU A 124 14.49 0.12 -5.08
CA LEU A 124 15.19 0.59 -6.27
C LEU A 124 14.24 1.08 -7.36
N ILE A 125 13.10 0.43 -7.58
CA ILE A 125 12.17 0.82 -8.64
C ILE A 125 11.55 2.20 -8.33
N PRO A 126 11.01 2.46 -7.13
CA PRO A 126 10.56 3.80 -6.75
C PRO A 126 11.67 4.85 -6.79
N ALA A 127 12.88 4.51 -6.33
CA ALA A 127 14.01 5.43 -6.32
C ALA A 127 14.48 5.79 -7.74
N ALA A 128 14.55 4.82 -8.64
CA ALA A 128 14.89 5.02 -10.03
C ALA A 128 13.83 5.88 -10.75
N PHE A 129 12.55 5.61 -10.49
CA PHE A 129 11.45 6.41 -11.03
C PHE A 129 11.49 7.86 -10.53
N ALA A 130 11.69 8.06 -9.23
CA ALA A 130 11.86 9.38 -8.63
C ALA A 130 13.09 10.11 -9.20
N GLY A 131 14.21 9.40 -9.35
CA GLY A 131 15.43 9.94 -9.94
C GLY A 131 15.25 10.36 -11.40
N LEU A 132 14.50 9.60 -12.19
CA LEU A 132 14.16 9.93 -13.57
C LEU A 132 13.31 11.20 -13.65
N LEU A 133 12.28 11.32 -12.80
CA LEU A 133 11.46 12.53 -12.72
C LEU A 133 12.28 13.75 -12.26
N GLY A 134 13.11 13.57 -11.23
CA GLY A 134 14.00 14.62 -10.74
C GLY A 134 14.97 15.09 -11.83
N TRP A 135 15.58 14.16 -12.55
CA TRP A 135 16.47 14.47 -13.67
C TRP A 135 15.78 15.29 -14.76
N PHE A 136 14.55 14.93 -15.12
CA PHE A 136 13.76 15.68 -16.10
C PHE A 136 13.45 17.10 -15.59
N MET A 137 13.03 17.24 -14.33
CA MET A 137 12.74 18.54 -13.72
C MET A 137 13.97 19.46 -13.66
N PHE A 138 15.14 18.95 -13.26
CA PHE A 138 16.35 19.79 -13.12
C PHE A 138 17.04 20.11 -14.45
N ARG A 139 16.78 19.33 -15.51
CA ARG A 139 17.29 19.62 -16.86
C ARG A 139 16.31 20.38 -17.74
N GLY A 140 15.06 20.53 -17.31
CA GLY A 140 14.10 21.42 -17.94
C GLY A 140 14.57 22.86 -17.79
N ARG A 141 15.05 23.45 -18.90
CA ARG A 141 15.31 24.89 -18.97
C ARG A 141 13.94 25.57 -19.03
N VAL A 142 13.66 26.45 -18.07
CA VAL A 142 12.50 27.37 -18.12
C VAL A 142 12.80 28.48 -19.12
#